data_AF-A0AAV1QK46-F1
#
_entry.id   AF-A0AAV1QK46-F1
#
_cell.length_a   1.000
_cell.length_b   1.000
_cell.length_c   1.000
_cell.angle_alpha   90.00
_cell.angle_beta   90.00
_cell.angle_gamma   90.00
#
_symmetry.space_group_name_H-M   'P 1'
#
loop_
_entity.id
_entity.type
_entity.pdbx_description
1 polymer ?
#
loop_
_entity_poly.entity_id
_entity_poly.type
_entity_poly.pdbx_seq_one_letter_code
_entity_poly.pdbx_strand_id
1 'polypeptide(L)'
;MEAGRSLAAFVCGLLLACVYGATALFLQQQPLWVSVYGTLAVAFMAAFGMGLSASVRADVMVTLPSLCSAHGRNFLLLLSVSLLLAAPLSNTLRNTERAATSLLCGAELTANQTQELLQRAATPLFSVLDRLSEISSNAVAVAGRVHNLVHALTDSIRHV
;
A
#
# COMPACT_ATOMS: atom_id res chain seq x y z
N MET A 1 5.11 -39.80 43.64
CA MET A 1 4.32 -39.47 42.41
C MET A 1 3.98 -37.99 42.28
N GLU A 2 4.07 -37.18 43.34
CA GLU A 2 3.78 -35.73 43.29
C GLU A 2 4.82 -34.91 42.52
N ALA A 3 6.11 -35.26 42.61
CA ALA A 3 7.16 -34.57 41.87
C ALA A 3 6.97 -34.63 40.34
N GLY A 4 6.55 -35.78 39.81
CA GLY A 4 6.28 -35.96 38.38
C GLY A 4 5.08 -35.15 37.88
N ARG A 5 4.02 -35.01 38.71
CA ARG A 5 2.86 -34.16 38.40
C ARG A 5 3.21 -32.68 38.42
N SER A 6 4.08 -32.25 39.33
CA SER A 6 4.55 -30.86 39.40
C SER A 6 5.46 -30.51 38.22
N LEU A 7 6.37 -31.43 37.84
CA LEU A 7 7.23 -31.26 36.68
C LEU A 7 6.43 -31.18 35.37
N ALA A 8 5.42 -32.04 35.20
CA ALA A 8 4.54 -32.00 34.02
C ALA A 8 3.75 -30.68 33.93
N ALA A 9 3.25 -30.17 35.07
CA ALA A 9 2.55 -28.89 35.11
C ALA A 9 3.48 -27.70 34.77
N PHE A 10 4.73 -27.74 35.23
CA PHE A 10 5.77 -26.76 34.89
C PHE A 10 6.06 -26.74 33.38
N VAL A 11 6.25 -27.91 32.77
CA VAL A 11 6.50 -28.04 31.32
C VAL A 11 5.30 -27.54 30.50
N CYS A 12 4.06 -27.87 30.91
CA CYS A 12 2.86 -27.34 30.27
C CYS A 12 2.75 -25.81 30.38
N GLY A 13 3.07 -25.23 31.54
CA GLY A 13 3.10 -23.76 31.72
C GLY A 13 4.12 -23.07 30.83
N LEU A 14 5.30 -23.68 30.68
CA LEU A 14 6.34 -23.19 29.78
C LEU A 14 5.90 -23.24 28.31
N LEU A 15 5.25 -24.33 27.89
CA LEU A 15 4.73 -24.48 26.52
C LEU A 15 3.64 -23.44 26.20
N LEU A 16 2.70 -23.23 27.12
CA LEU A 16 1.65 -22.21 26.98
C LEU A 16 2.24 -20.79 26.84
N ALA A 17 3.25 -20.46 27.64
CA ALA A 17 3.94 -19.18 27.55
C ALA A 17 4.72 -19.03 26.23
N CYS A 18 5.37 -20.09 25.74
CA CYS A 18 6.02 -20.08 24.43
C CYS A 18 5.02 -19.88 23.29
N VAL A 19 3.84 -20.51 23.34
CA VAL A 19 2.77 -20.30 22.35
C VAL A 19 2.27 -18.87 22.40
N TYR A 20 2.05 -18.29 23.58
CA TYR A 20 1.67 -16.88 23.74
C TYR A 20 2.74 -15.90 23.23
N GLY A 21 4.02 -16.21 23.50
CA GLY A 21 5.14 -15.42 22.98
C GLY A 21 5.25 -15.47 21.46
N ALA A 22 5.00 -16.65 20.86
CA ALA A 22 4.95 -16.81 19.41
C ALA A 22 3.79 -16.01 18.81
N THR A 23 2.59 -16.03 19.40
CA THR A 23 1.49 -15.21 18.90
C THR A 23 1.78 -13.72 19.05
N ALA A 24 2.38 -13.25 20.14
CA ALA A 24 2.78 -11.86 20.30
C ALA A 24 3.84 -11.41 19.26
N LEU A 25 4.83 -12.26 18.97
CA LEU A 25 5.86 -12.01 17.96
C LEU A 25 5.28 -11.95 16.54
N PHE A 26 4.52 -12.96 16.15
CA PHE A 26 4.08 -13.13 14.76
C PHE A 26 2.85 -12.28 14.42
N LEU A 27 1.95 -12.07 15.37
CA LEU A 27 0.66 -11.40 15.11
C LEU A 27 0.74 -9.88 15.28
N GLN A 28 1.65 -9.40 16.13
CA GLN A 28 1.62 -8.01 16.58
C GLN A 28 2.75 -7.15 16.01
N GLN A 29 3.71 -7.73 15.24
CA GLN A 29 4.84 -7.03 14.61
C GLN A 29 5.58 -6.08 15.57
N GLN A 30 5.62 -6.45 16.86
CA GLN A 30 6.25 -5.65 17.91
C GLN A 30 7.78 -5.80 17.84
N PRO A 31 8.55 -4.79 18.30
CA PRO A 31 10.00 -4.90 18.35
C PRO A 31 10.42 -6.14 19.15
N LEU A 32 11.34 -6.93 18.58
CA LEU A 32 11.83 -8.21 19.10
C LEU A 32 12.10 -8.19 20.61
N TRP A 33 12.70 -7.10 21.11
CA TRP A 33 13.03 -6.94 22.52
C TRP A 33 11.81 -6.93 23.44
N VAL A 34 10.75 -6.21 23.09
CA VAL A 34 9.52 -6.12 23.90
C VAL A 34 8.85 -7.49 23.97
N SER A 35 8.86 -8.22 22.87
CA SER A 35 8.27 -9.55 22.83
C SER A 35 9.07 -10.59 23.60
N VAL A 36 10.41 -10.50 23.58
CA VAL A 36 11.28 -11.39 24.38
C VAL A 36 11.08 -11.14 25.86
N TYR A 37 11.10 -9.87 26.31
CA TYR A 37 10.88 -9.56 27.73
C TYR A 37 9.47 -9.91 28.20
N GLY A 38 8.44 -9.67 27.38
CA GLY A 38 7.06 -10.04 27.69
C GLY A 38 6.87 -11.55 27.80
N THR A 39 7.41 -12.32 26.85
CA THR A 39 7.33 -13.79 26.87
C THR A 39 8.06 -14.36 28.08
N LEU A 40 9.24 -13.83 28.41
CA LEU A 40 10.03 -14.28 29.55
C LEU A 40 9.32 -14.00 30.88
N ALA A 41 8.69 -12.83 31.03
CA ALA A 41 7.92 -12.48 32.22
C ALA A 41 6.69 -13.39 32.39
N VAL A 42 5.95 -13.64 31.31
CA VAL A 42 4.77 -14.53 31.32
C VAL A 42 5.20 -15.98 31.57
N ALA A 43 6.30 -16.45 30.97
CA ALA A 43 6.85 -17.78 31.19
C ALA A 43 7.27 -17.97 32.64
N PHE A 44 7.97 -17.00 33.23
CA PHE A 44 8.37 -17.06 34.63
C PHE A 44 7.14 -17.10 35.54
N MET A 45 6.18 -16.20 35.34
CA MET A 45 4.98 -16.12 36.18
C MET A 45 4.10 -17.38 36.06
N ALA A 46 3.93 -17.92 34.85
CA ALA A 46 3.15 -19.13 34.60
C ALA A 46 3.85 -20.40 35.11
N ALA A 47 5.15 -20.55 34.87
CA ALA A 47 5.89 -21.75 35.25
C ALA A 47 6.08 -21.84 36.77
N PHE A 48 6.45 -20.73 37.43
CA PHE A 48 6.55 -20.69 38.88
C PHE A 48 5.16 -20.75 39.56
N GLY A 49 4.14 -20.12 38.98
CA GLY A 49 2.76 -20.19 39.48
C GLY A 49 2.19 -21.62 39.47
N MET A 50 2.37 -22.35 38.37
CA MET A 50 1.94 -23.76 38.26
C MET A 50 2.77 -24.72 39.12
N GLY A 51 4.07 -24.44 39.31
CA GLY A 51 4.97 -25.28 40.10
C GLY A 51 4.79 -25.14 41.62
N LEU A 52 4.48 -23.93 42.11
CA LEU A 52 4.45 -23.62 43.55
C LEU A 52 3.04 -23.62 44.16
N SER A 53 1.97 -23.34 43.40
CA SER A 53 0.63 -23.15 43.96
C SER A 53 -0.36 -24.25 43.52
N ALA A 54 -0.93 -24.96 44.51
CA ALA A 54 -1.98 -25.96 44.27
C ALA A 54 -3.29 -25.33 43.77
N SER A 55 -3.57 -24.08 44.15
CA SER A 55 -4.75 -23.31 43.72
C SER A 55 -4.69 -23.00 42.22
N VAL A 56 -3.52 -22.53 41.75
CA VAL A 56 -3.29 -22.21 40.32
C VAL A 56 -3.40 -23.48 39.46
N ARG A 57 -2.88 -24.61 39.96
CA ARG A 57 -3.05 -25.90 39.29
C ARG A 57 -4.52 -26.32 39.16
N ALA A 58 -5.33 -26.08 40.19
CA ALA A 58 -6.75 -26.41 40.16
C ALA A 58 -7.51 -25.53 39.16
N ASP A 59 -7.24 -24.22 39.15
CA ASP A 59 -7.82 -23.28 38.19
C ASP A 59 -7.44 -23.61 36.75
N VAL A 60 -6.18 -23.97 36.48
CA VAL A 60 -5.76 -24.42 35.15
C VAL A 60 -6.45 -25.72 34.74
N MET A 61 -6.56 -26.68 35.65
CA MET A 61 -7.23 -27.97 35.39
C MET A 61 -8.72 -27.79 35.06
N VAL A 62 -9.37 -26.77 35.63
CA VAL A 62 -10.79 -26.45 35.39
C VAL A 62 -10.99 -25.58 34.15
N THR A 63 -10.03 -24.69 33.84
CA THR A 63 -10.11 -23.83 32.65
C THR A 63 -9.77 -24.56 31.35
N LEU A 64 -8.92 -25.59 31.40
CA LEU A 64 -8.61 -26.44 30.23
C LEU A 64 -9.85 -27.04 29.56
N PRO A 65 -10.77 -27.72 30.29
CA PRO A 65 -12.01 -28.22 29.71
C PRO A 65 -13.01 -27.09 29.38
N SER A 66 -12.98 -25.94 30.07
CA SER A 66 -13.87 -24.83 29.75
C SER A 66 -13.50 -24.12 28.43
N LEU A 67 -12.21 -24.14 28.05
CA LEU A 67 -11.75 -23.74 26.71
C LEU A 67 -12.26 -24.66 25.60
N CYS A 68 -12.57 -25.92 25.92
CA CYS A 68 -13.21 -26.86 24.99
C CYS A 68 -14.75 -26.75 24.99
N SER A 69 -15.34 -25.88 25.81
CA SER A 69 -16.77 -25.57 25.77
C SER A 69 -17.13 -24.76 24.52
N ALA A 70 -18.43 -24.63 24.21
CA ALA A 70 -18.92 -23.93 23.02
C ALA A 70 -18.36 -22.50 22.89
N HIS A 71 -18.22 -21.78 24.00
CA HIS A 71 -17.66 -20.43 24.02
C HIS A 71 -16.13 -20.42 23.84
N GLY A 72 -15.41 -21.34 24.49
CA GLY A 72 -13.97 -21.47 24.32
C GLY A 72 -13.57 -21.90 22.91
N ARG A 73 -14.36 -22.78 22.27
CA ARG A 73 -14.18 -23.16 20.87
C ARG A 73 -14.28 -21.96 19.92
N ASN A 74 -15.25 -21.06 20.12
CA ASN A 74 -15.34 -19.83 19.32
C ASN A 74 -14.11 -18.94 19.50
N PHE A 75 -13.62 -18.79 20.73
CA PHE A 75 -12.39 -18.04 21.00
C PHE A 75 -11.17 -18.66 20.30
N LEU A 76 -11.01 -19.99 20.36
CA LEU A 76 -9.94 -20.71 19.66
C LEU A 76 -10.03 -20.57 18.13
N LEU A 77 -11.24 -20.60 17.57
CA LEU A 77 -11.49 -20.39 16.14
C LEU A 77 -11.16 -18.95 15.71
N LEU A 78 -11.54 -17.95 16.51
CA LEU A 78 -11.18 -16.56 16.23
C LEU A 78 -9.66 -16.34 16.29
N LEU A 79 -8.99 -16.94 17.27
CA LEU A 79 -7.54 -16.90 17.38
C LEU A 79 -6.88 -17.56 16.17
N SER A 80 -7.32 -18.75 15.77
CA SER A 80 -6.74 -19.47 14.62
C SER A 80 -6.97 -18.73 13.31
N VAL A 81 -8.16 -18.17 13.09
CA VAL A 81 -8.45 -17.33 11.91
C VAL A 81 -7.57 -16.07 11.92
N SER A 82 -7.38 -15.44 13.07
CA SER A 82 -6.50 -14.26 13.20
C SER A 82 -5.05 -14.60 12.84
N LEU A 83 -4.54 -15.73 13.35
CA LEU A 83 -3.20 -16.25 13.01
C LEU A 83 -3.06 -16.56 11.52
N LEU A 84 -4.05 -17.23 10.94
CA LEU A 84 -4.05 -17.59 9.53
C LEU A 84 -4.09 -16.36 8.62
N LEU A 85 -4.81 -15.29 9.02
CA LEU A 85 -4.97 -14.09 8.22
C LEU A 85 -3.84 -13.07 8.37
N ALA A 86 -3.11 -13.06 9.48
CA ALA A 86 -2.06 -12.07 9.73
C ALA A 86 -0.97 -12.07 8.65
N ALA A 87 -0.48 -13.24 8.24
CA ALA A 87 0.54 -13.34 7.21
C ALA A 87 0.04 -12.94 5.80
N PRO A 88 -1.07 -13.49 5.28
CA PRO A 88 -1.65 -13.06 4.00
C PRO A 88 -1.97 -11.57 3.94
N LEU A 89 -2.56 -10.99 5.00
CA LEU A 89 -2.89 -9.56 5.05
C LEU A 89 -1.63 -8.70 4.93
N SER A 90 -0.58 -9.02 5.69
CA SER A 90 0.69 -8.28 5.62
C SER A 90 1.34 -8.35 4.22
N ASN A 91 1.24 -9.49 3.55
CA ASN A 91 1.79 -9.68 2.21
C ASN A 91 0.98 -8.89 1.17
N THR A 92 -0.35 -8.96 1.24
CA THR A 92 -1.23 -8.19 0.35
C THR A 92 -0.98 -6.70 0.49
N LEU A 93 -0.90 -6.19 1.72
CA LEU A 93 -0.62 -4.77 1.98
C LEU A 93 0.73 -4.33 1.38
N ARG A 94 1.80 -5.11 1.58
CA ARG A 94 3.11 -4.79 0.97
C ARG A 94 3.06 -4.84 -0.56
N ASN A 95 2.32 -5.77 -1.15
CA ASN A 95 2.20 -5.84 -2.61
C ASN A 95 1.37 -4.68 -3.17
N THR A 96 0.30 -4.27 -2.48
CA THR A 96 -0.49 -3.09 -2.88
C THR A 96 0.30 -1.80 -2.75
N GLU A 97 1.12 -1.66 -1.70
CA GLU A 97 2.00 -0.52 -1.52
C GLU A 97 3.03 -0.45 -2.66
N ARG A 98 3.69 -1.58 -2.97
CA ARG A 98 4.61 -1.64 -4.11
C ARG A 98 3.92 -1.35 -5.43
N ALA A 99 2.73 -1.91 -5.66
CA ALA A 99 1.96 -1.63 -6.87
C ALA A 99 1.61 -0.14 -7.00
N ALA A 100 1.19 0.50 -5.91
CA ALA A 100 0.93 1.94 -5.88
C ALA A 100 2.19 2.76 -6.17
N THR A 101 3.34 2.41 -5.59
CA THR A 101 4.61 3.10 -5.88
C THR A 101 5.04 2.93 -7.34
N SER A 102 4.86 1.75 -7.92
CA SER A 102 5.15 1.50 -9.34
C SER A 102 4.21 2.29 -10.26
N LEU A 103 2.93 2.40 -9.89
CA LEU A 103 1.95 3.22 -10.64
C LEU A 103 2.31 4.70 -10.59
N LEU A 104 2.73 5.22 -9.44
CA LEU A 104 3.19 6.60 -9.30
C LEU A 104 4.43 6.85 -10.19
N CYS A 105 5.42 5.98 -10.15
CA CYS A 105 6.60 6.06 -11.01
C CYS A 105 6.22 5.99 -12.51
N GLY A 106 5.29 5.11 -12.89
CA GLY A 106 4.80 5.01 -14.26
C GLY A 106 4.03 6.27 -14.71
N ALA A 107 3.26 6.88 -13.80
CA ALA A 107 2.54 8.12 -14.07
C ALA A 107 3.51 9.29 -14.26
N GLU A 108 4.55 9.41 -13.42
CA GLU A 108 5.62 10.41 -13.59
C GLU A 108 6.36 10.22 -14.91
N LEU A 109 6.71 8.97 -15.27
CA LEU A 109 7.37 8.67 -16.54
C LEU A 109 6.49 9.05 -17.73
N THR A 110 5.20 8.72 -17.69
CA THR A 110 4.24 9.05 -18.76
C THR A 110 4.03 10.56 -18.87
N ALA A 111 3.98 11.29 -17.75
CA ALA A 111 3.87 12.74 -17.74
C ALA A 111 5.12 13.40 -18.35
N ASN A 112 6.31 12.93 -18.00
CA ASN A 112 7.56 13.45 -18.56
C ASN A 112 7.67 13.17 -20.07
N GLN A 113 7.31 11.95 -20.49
CA GLN A 113 7.28 11.60 -21.92
C GLN A 113 6.23 12.40 -22.70
N THR A 114 5.04 12.62 -22.15
CA THR A 114 4.02 13.44 -22.83
C THR A 114 4.45 14.90 -22.94
N GLN A 115 5.15 15.46 -21.94
CA GLN A 115 5.72 16.79 -22.03
C GLN A 115 6.80 16.88 -23.12
N GLU A 116 7.71 15.90 -23.21
CA GLU A 116 8.74 15.87 -24.24
C GLU A 116 8.13 15.74 -25.66
N LEU A 117 7.11 14.89 -25.81
CA LEU A 117 6.40 14.72 -27.08
C LEU A 117 5.63 15.99 -27.48
N LEU A 118 4.96 16.66 -26.53
CA LEU A 118 4.28 17.93 -26.78
C LEU A 118 5.27 19.01 -27.23
N GLN A 119 6.44 19.11 -26.60
CA GLN A 119 7.49 20.05 -27.03
C GLN A 119 7.95 19.74 -28.45
N ARG A 120 8.25 18.46 -28.75
CA ARG A 120 8.64 18.04 -30.11
C ARG A 120 7.54 18.30 -31.14
N ALA A 121 6.27 18.14 -30.80
CA ALA A 121 5.15 18.40 -31.71
C ALA A 121 4.85 19.89 -31.90
N ALA A 122 5.05 20.72 -30.87
CA ALA A 122 4.87 22.16 -30.94
C ALA A 122 5.94 22.86 -31.79
N THR A 123 7.18 22.35 -31.75
CA THR A 123 8.32 22.91 -32.49
C THR A 123 8.05 23.09 -34.01
N PRO A 124 7.59 22.07 -34.76
CA PRO A 124 7.28 22.24 -36.18
C PRO A 124 6.02 23.09 -36.41
N LEU A 125 5.05 23.11 -35.48
CA LEU A 125 3.84 23.91 -35.61
C LEU A 125 4.12 25.41 -35.72
N PHE A 126 5.05 25.93 -34.90
CA PHE A 126 5.46 27.33 -35.00
C PHE A 126 6.03 27.67 -36.37
N SER A 127 6.88 26.78 -36.93
CA SER A 127 7.45 26.99 -38.26
C SER A 127 6.39 27.01 -39.38
N VAL A 128 5.33 26.19 -39.26
CA VAL A 128 4.24 26.17 -40.24
C VAL A 128 3.36 27.41 -40.11
N LEU A 129 3.08 27.86 -38.88
CA LEU A 129 2.30 29.08 -38.63
C LEU A 129 2.99 30.32 -39.21
N ASP A 130 4.30 30.44 -39.05
CA ASP A 130 5.07 31.55 -39.64
C ASP A 130 4.96 31.55 -41.17
N ARG A 131 5.09 30.37 -41.81
CA ARG A 131 4.93 30.24 -43.26
C ARG A 131 3.52 30.58 -43.73
N LEU A 132 2.49 30.18 -42.99
CA LEU A 132 1.11 30.54 -43.30
C LEU A 132 0.87 32.04 -43.17
N SER A 133 1.43 32.69 -42.14
CA SER A 133 1.34 34.14 -41.96
C SER A 133 2.00 34.88 -43.14
N GLU A 134 3.19 34.45 -43.54
CA GLU A 134 3.93 35.00 -44.69
C GLU A 134 3.14 34.88 -45.99
N ILE A 135 2.58 33.68 -46.27
CA ILE A 135 1.73 33.44 -47.45
C ILE A 135 0.49 34.33 -47.41
N SER A 136 -0.15 34.48 -46.25
CA SER A 136 -1.34 35.32 -46.08
C SER A 136 -1.06 36.80 -46.36
N SER A 137 0.07 37.31 -45.86
CA SER A 137 0.47 38.71 -46.05
C SER A 137 0.76 38.99 -47.52
N ASN A 138 1.48 38.09 -48.19
CA ASN A 138 1.73 38.18 -49.62
C ASN A 138 0.44 38.13 -50.44
N ALA A 139 -0.50 37.25 -50.08
CA ALA A 139 -1.79 37.17 -50.77
C ALA A 139 -2.61 38.46 -50.62
N VAL A 140 -2.64 39.06 -49.43
CA VAL A 140 -3.30 40.36 -49.19
C VAL A 140 -2.63 41.47 -50.01
N ALA A 141 -1.30 41.51 -50.06
CA ALA A 141 -0.57 42.49 -50.86
C ALA A 141 -0.88 42.37 -52.36
N VAL A 142 -0.97 41.14 -52.88
CA VAL A 142 -1.37 40.89 -54.27
C VAL A 142 -2.80 41.33 -54.53
N ALA A 143 -3.74 40.99 -53.64
CA ALA A 143 -5.14 41.42 -53.75
C ALA A 143 -5.29 42.95 -53.78
N GLY A 144 -4.54 43.66 -52.92
CA GLY A 144 -4.52 45.12 -52.91
C GLY A 144 -4.00 45.73 -54.22
N ARG A 145 -2.95 45.16 -54.82
CA ARG A 145 -2.45 45.60 -56.14
C ARG A 145 -3.49 45.40 -57.24
N VAL A 146 -4.15 44.24 -57.26
CA VAL A 146 -5.21 43.94 -58.24
C VAL A 146 -6.38 44.91 -58.07
N HIS A 147 -6.81 45.16 -56.83
CA HIS A 147 -7.89 46.12 -56.54
C HIS A 147 -7.57 47.53 -57.04
N ASN A 148 -6.36 48.03 -56.75
CA ASN A 148 -5.92 49.34 -57.22
C ASN A 148 -5.87 49.44 -58.75
N LEU A 149 -5.45 48.36 -59.42
CA LEU A 149 -5.37 48.32 -60.89
C LEU A 149 -6.76 48.32 -61.53
N VAL A 150 -7.72 47.56 -60.96
CA VAL A 150 -9.12 47.57 -61.38
C VAL A 150 -9.77 48.94 -61.14
N HIS A 151 -9.50 49.58 -60.00
CA HIS A 151 -10.02 50.90 -59.69
C HIS A 151 -9.48 51.96 -60.67
N ALA A 152 -8.18 51.96 -60.96
CA ALA A 152 -7.57 52.88 -61.91
C ALA A 152 -8.14 52.74 -63.34
N LEU A 153 -8.38 51.50 -63.80
CA LEU A 153 -9.04 51.25 -65.09
C LEU A 153 -10.48 51.76 -65.10
N THR A 154 -11.22 51.57 -64.00
CA THR A 154 -12.62 52.01 -63.89
C THR A 154 -12.74 53.53 -63.89
N ASP A 155 -11.88 54.24 -63.15
CA ASP A 155 -11.84 55.71 -63.13
C ASP A 155 -11.46 56.29 -64.50
N SER A 156 -10.54 55.64 -65.21
CA SER A 156 -10.16 56.07 -66.57
C SER A 156 -11.30 55.97 -67.57
N ILE A 157 -12.26 55.06 -67.37
CA ILE A 157 -13.45 54.92 -68.21
C ILE A 157 -14.55 55.91 -67.80
N ARG A 158 -14.61 56.29 -66.53
CA ARG A 158 -15.64 57.21 -65.99
C ARG A 158 -15.40 58.68 -66.33
N HIS A 159 -14.21 59.03 -66.80
CA HIS A 159 -13.81 60.39 -67.18
C HIS A 159 -13.69 60.62 -68.70
N VAL A 160 -14.24 59.71 -69.52
CA VAL A 160 -14.52 59.90 -70.96
C VAL A 160 -16.02 60.11 -71.15
#